data_AF-A0A961I1F1-F1
#
_entry.id   AF-A0A961I1F1-F1
#
_cell.length_a   1.000
_cell.length_b   1.000
_cell.length_c   1.000
_cell.angle_alpha   90.00
_cell.angle_beta   90.00
_cell.angle_gamma   90.00
#
_symmetry.space_group_name_H-M   'P 1'
#
loop_
_entity.id
_entity.type
_entity.pdbx_description
1 polymer ?
#
loop_
_entity_poly.entity_id
_entity_poly.type
_entity_poly.pdbx_seq_one_letter_code
_entity_poly.pdbx_strand_id
1 'polypeptide(L)'
;MRIVRDYQFVEPMDRGASVAIGNFDGVHLGHRSVIELARKAANGAPLGVLTFEPHPREYFAPSAPPFRLMRREARASRLEKLGVERLYELNFNAALSGLSPEAFAREVLSEGLGLVQVVVGADFHFGKGRAGSAEDMARFGREMGFGVTIAPLLERGENTVSSTAIRQALSDGRPRDAATMLGHWHRIVGPVIGGEQRGRKLGYPTANLSIAGLHPPAFGVYAV
;
A
#
# COMPACT_ATOMS: atom_id res chain seq x y z
N MET A 1 -1.84 -15.89 1.71
CA MET A 1 -2.76 -14.73 1.61
C MET A 1 -3.53 -14.80 0.29
N ARG A 2 -4.85 -14.58 0.29
CA ARG A 2 -5.67 -14.55 -0.93
C ARG A 2 -5.67 -13.15 -1.55
N ILE A 3 -5.47 -13.05 -2.87
CA ILE A 3 -5.38 -11.78 -3.60
C ILE A 3 -6.59 -11.65 -4.52
N VAL A 4 -7.37 -10.61 -4.33
CA VAL A 4 -8.58 -10.26 -5.10
C VAL A 4 -8.30 -9.00 -5.90
N ARG A 5 -8.55 -9.02 -7.21
CA ARG A 5 -8.24 -7.89 -8.11
C ARG A 5 -9.44 -7.19 -8.72
N ASP A 6 -10.62 -7.76 -8.49
CA ASP A 6 -11.88 -7.31 -9.03
C ASP A 6 -12.95 -7.45 -7.93
N TYR A 7 -13.82 -6.46 -7.81
CA TYR A 7 -14.91 -6.45 -6.83
C TYR A 7 -16.24 -6.95 -7.41
N GLN A 8 -16.34 -7.08 -8.74
CA GLN A 8 -17.53 -7.54 -9.45
C GLN A 8 -17.57 -9.07 -9.58
N PHE A 9 -16.40 -9.71 -9.68
CA PHE A 9 -16.26 -11.16 -9.84
C PHE A 9 -15.63 -11.81 -8.60
N VAL A 10 -16.27 -11.60 -7.44
CA VAL A 10 -15.82 -12.17 -6.16
C VAL A 10 -16.58 -13.44 -5.78
N GLU A 11 -15.89 -14.38 -5.13
CA GLU A 11 -16.53 -15.54 -4.52
C GLU A 11 -17.01 -15.22 -3.09
N PRO A 12 -17.94 -15.99 -2.50
CA PRO A 12 -18.37 -15.76 -1.11
C PRO A 12 -17.21 -15.69 -0.11
N MET A 13 -16.13 -16.45 -0.34
CA MET A 13 -14.95 -16.46 0.54
C MET A 13 -14.04 -15.23 0.42
N ASP A 14 -14.24 -14.41 -0.62
CA ASP A 14 -13.53 -13.14 -0.83
C ASP A 14 -14.12 -11.99 -0.02
N ARG A 15 -15.35 -12.14 0.45
CA ARG A 15 -16.12 -11.06 1.07
C ARG A 15 -15.94 -11.02 2.59
N GLY A 16 -16.47 -9.98 3.23
CA GLY A 16 -16.67 -9.99 4.67
C GLY A 16 -15.44 -9.67 5.52
N ALA A 17 -14.40 -9.07 4.95
CA ALA A 17 -13.18 -8.75 5.69
C ALA A 17 -13.26 -7.41 6.46
N SER A 18 -12.41 -7.30 7.49
CA SER A 18 -12.05 -6.02 8.10
C SER A 18 -10.79 -5.48 7.45
N VAL A 19 -10.87 -4.29 6.85
CA VAL A 19 -9.90 -3.85 5.86
C VAL A 19 -9.27 -2.50 6.20
N ALA A 20 -7.94 -2.45 6.18
CA ALA A 20 -7.22 -1.19 6.10
C ALA A 20 -7.11 -0.71 4.64
N ILE A 21 -7.53 0.52 4.34
CA ILE A 21 -7.50 1.07 2.97
C ILE A 21 -6.35 2.07 2.80
N GLY A 22 -5.60 1.95 1.71
CA GLY A 22 -4.49 2.84 1.40
C GLY A 22 -3.58 2.35 0.26
N ASN A 23 -2.54 3.13 -0.07
CA ASN A 23 -1.58 2.75 -1.10
C ASN A 23 -0.51 1.76 -0.61
N PHE A 24 -0.26 1.73 0.71
CA PHE A 24 0.66 0.81 1.37
C PHE A 24 2.08 0.74 0.78
N ASP A 25 2.53 1.79 0.09
CA ASP A 25 3.89 1.85 -0.45
C ASP A 25 4.90 1.91 0.69
N GLY A 26 5.88 1.01 0.68
CA GLY A 26 6.83 0.86 1.79
C GLY A 26 6.33 0.02 2.98
N VAL A 27 5.01 -0.15 3.18
CA VAL A 27 4.42 -0.81 4.38
C VAL A 27 5.11 -0.36 5.69
N HIS A 28 5.29 0.95 5.84
CA HIS A 28 5.98 1.59 6.96
C HIS A 28 5.21 1.50 8.29
N LEU A 29 5.80 1.99 9.38
CA LEU A 29 5.19 1.91 10.72
C LEU A 29 3.78 2.54 10.79
N GLY A 30 3.57 3.65 10.08
CA GLY A 30 2.22 4.23 9.93
C GLY A 30 1.20 3.27 9.31
N HIS A 31 1.55 2.60 8.20
CA HIS A 31 0.71 1.57 7.59
C HIS A 31 0.44 0.40 8.54
N ARG A 32 1.45 -0.04 9.29
CA ARG A 32 1.31 -1.13 10.27
C ARG A 32 0.31 -0.78 11.37
N SER A 33 0.29 0.47 11.81
CA SER A 33 -0.70 0.94 12.80
C SER A 33 -2.14 0.83 12.27
N VAL A 34 -2.38 1.26 11.03
CA VAL A 34 -3.71 1.16 10.40
C VAL A 34 -4.13 -0.30 10.19
N ILE A 35 -3.20 -1.17 9.77
CA ILE A 35 -3.45 -2.62 9.63
C ILE A 35 -3.79 -3.25 11.00
N GLU A 36 -3.12 -2.83 12.06
CA GLU A 36 -3.38 -3.35 13.40
C GLU A 36 -4.73 -2.88 13.96
N LEU A 37 -5.17 -1.66 13.64
CA LEU A 37 -6.52 -1.21 13.93
C LEU A 37 -7.57 -2.06 13.19
N ALA A 38 -7.34 -2.39 11.92
CA ALA A 38 -8.22 -3.29 11.18
C ALA A 38 -8.26 -4.69 11.79
N ARG A 39 -7.12 -5.21 12.27
CA ARG A 39 -7.06 -6.49 12.99
C ARG A 39 -7.92 -6.47 14.25
N LYS A 40 -7.76 -5.44 15.08
CA LYS A 40 -8.51 -5.31 16.34
C LYS A 40 -10.01 -5.17 16.12
N ALA A 41 -10.41 -4.48 15.05
CA ALA A 41 -11.80 -4.30 14.68
C ALA A 41 -12.40 -5.49 13.92
N ALA A 42 -11.61 -6.53 13.61
CA ALA A 42 -12.06 -7.63 12.76
C ALA A 42 -13.17 -8.48 13.39
N ASN A 43 -13.24 -8.60 14.72
CA ASN A 43 -14.30 -9.33 15.43
C ASN A 43 -14.68 -10.69 14.80
N GLY A 44 -13.69 -11.50 14.41
CA GLY A 44 -13.89 -12.80 13.75
C GLY A 44 -13.89 -12.77 12.21
N ALA A 45 -13.91 -11.59 11.59
CA ALA A 45 -13.71 -11.41 10.15
C ALA A 45 -12.24 -11.61 9.74
N PRO A 46 -11.97 -12.00 8.48
CA PRO A 46 -10.61 -12.03 7.95
C PRO A 46 -9.95 -10.65 7.97
N LEU A 47 -8.66 -10.60 8.31
CA LEU A 47 -7.89 -9.37 8.18
C LEU A 47 -7.58 -9.08 6.70
N GLY A 48 -7.95 -7.89 6.24
CA GLY A 48 -7.72 -7.47 4.88
C GLY A 48 -6.97 -6.14 4.72
N VAL A 49 -6.44 -5.95 3.52
CA VAL A 49 -5.88 -4.69 3.03
C VAL A 49 -6.46 -4.42 1.65
N LEU A 50 -6.96 -3.20 1.43
CA LEU A 50 -7.39 -2.74 0.11
C LEU A 50 -6.42 -1.68 -0.39
N THR A 51 -5.91 -1.94 -1.60
CA THR A 51 -4.99 -1.07 -2.31
C THR A 51 -5.29 -1.07 -3.80
N PHE A 52 -4.52 -0.29 -4.56
CA PHE A 52 -4.79 -0.01 -5.95
C PHE A 52 -3.55 -0.28 -6.80
N GLU A 53 -3.74 -0.92 -7.95
CA GLU A 53 -2.69 -1.25 -8.91
C GLU A 53 -3.19 -1.01 -10.35
N PRO A 54 -2.53 -0.18 -11.19
CA PRO A 54 -1.36 0.62 -10.90
C PRO A 54 -1.60 1.61 -9.76
N HIS A 55 -0.52 2.08 -9.13
CA HIS A 55 -0.63 3.07 -8.06
C HIS A 55 -1.36 4.32 -8.60
N PRO A 56 -2.33 4.91 -7.89
CA PRO A 56 -3.15 6.01 -8.43
C PRO A 56 -2.33 7.19 -8.97
N ARG A 57 -1.25 7.56 -8.27
CA ARG A 57 -0.28 8.56 -8.74
C ARG A 57 0.39 8.19 -10.09
N GLU A 58 0.73 6.93 -10.35
CA GLU A 58 1.26 6.52 -11.66
C GLU A 58 0.17 6.56 -12.73
N TYR A 59 -1.05 6.17 -12.37
CA TYR A 59 -2.19 6.23 -13.29
C TYR A 59 -2.46 7.67 -13.78
N PHE A 60 -2.49 8.64 -12.86
CA PHE A 60 -2.72 10.05 -13.21
C PHE A 60 -1.50 10.76 -13.80
N ALA A 61 -0.28 10.25 -13.55
CA ALA A 61 0.96 10.85 -14.04
C ALA A 61 1.91 9.77 -14.59
N PRO A 62 1.57 9.13 -15.72
CA PRO A 62 2.34 8.00 -16.27
C PRO A 62 3.76 8.39 -16.70
N SER A 63 3.99 9.66 -17.04
CA SER A 63 5.29 10.18 -17.43
C SER A 63 6.13 10.71 -16.25
N ALA A 64 5.61 10.64 -15.02
CA ALA A 64 6.34 11.13 -13.85
C ALA A 64 7.52 10.20 -13.49
N PRO A 65 8.57 10.72 -12.83
CA PRO A 65 9.67 9.89 -12.36
C PRO A 65 9.20 8.73 -11.46
N PRO A 66 9.84 7.56 -11.53
CA PRO A 66 9.57 6.44 -10.64
C PRO A 66 9.65 6.86 -9.16
N PHE A 67 8.64 6.47 -8.38
CA PHE A 67 8.56 6.85 -6.97
C PHE A 67 8.26 5.67 -6.04
N ARG A 68 7.97 4.47 -6.56
CA ARG A 68 7.59 3.33 -5.69
C ARG A 68 8.74 2.94 -4.77
N LEU A 69 8.45 2.82 -3.47
CA LEU A 69 9.41 2.28 -2.50
C LEU A 69 9.57 0.76 -2.65
N MET A 70 8.53 0.08 -3.14
CA MET A 70 8.55 -1.36 -3.39
C MET A 70 7.62 -1.77 -4.56
N ARG A 71 7.95 -2.91 -5.18
CA ARG A 71 7.06 -3.56 -6.17
C ARG A 71 5.83 -4.16 -5.48
N ARG A 72 4.75 -4.36 -6.24
CA ARG A 72 3.51 -4.96 -5.72
C ARG A 72 3.75 -6.36 -5.12
N GLU A 73 4.64 -7.16 -5.70
CA GLU A 73 4.98 -8.50 -5.20
C GLU A 73 5.67 -8.42 -3.84
N ALA A 74 6.56 -7.45 -3.66
CA ALA A 74 7.24 -7.22 -2.39
C ALA A 74 6.27 -6.68 -1.32
N ARG A 75 5.33 -5.81 -1.71
CA ARG A 75 4.22 -5.36 -0.85
C ARG A 75 3.36 -6.55 -0.42
N ALA A 76 2.92 -7.39 -1.34
CA ALA A 76 2.11 -8.57 -1.04
C ALA A 76 2.82 -9.54 -0.08
N SER A 77 4.08 -9.89 -0.35
CA SER A 77 4.88 -10.74 0.55
C SER A 77 5.03 -10.13 1.95
N ARG A 78 5.11 -8.81 2.05
CA ARG A 78 5.20 -8.11 3.33
C ARG A 78 3.88 -8.14 4.10
N LEU A 79 2.77 -7.87 3.41
CA LEU A 79 1.44 -7.92 4.01
C LEU A 79 1.11 -9.33 4.50
N GLU A 80 1.48 -10.36 3.75
CA GLU A 80 1.33 -11.75 4.17
C GLU A 80 2.10 -12.06 5.47
N LYS A 81 3.33 -11.56 5.61
CA LYS A 81 4.12 -11.69 6.85
C LYS A 81 3.52 -10.92 8.03
N LEU A 82 2.70 -9.91 7.77
CA LEU A 82 1.90 -9.24 8.79
C LEU A 82 0.60 -9.99 9.10
N GLY A 83 0.37 -11.18 8.54
CA GLY A 83 -0.84 -11.96 8.77
C GLY A 83 -2.07 -11.38 8.10
N VAL A 84 -1.91 -10.60 7.02
CA VAL A 84 -3.04 -10.21 6.16
C VAL A 84 -3.53 -11.46 5.42
N GLU A 85 -4.83 -11.70 5.48
CA GLU A 85 -5.46 -12.88 4.88
C GLU A 85 -6.09 -12.57 3.53
N ARG A 86 -6.56 -11.32 3.33
CA ARG A 86 -7.16 -10.82 2.08
C ARG A 86 -6.43 -9.57 1.60
N LEU A 87 -5.86 -9.61 0.40
CA LEU A 87 -5.35 -8.42 -0.29
C LEU A 87 -6.28 -8.09 -1.46
N TYR A 88 -7.09 -7.04 -1.29
CA TYR A 88 -7.89 -6.45 -2.36
C TYR A 88 -7.01 -5.47 -3.14
N GLU A 89 -6.29 -5.97 -4.15
CA GLU A 89 -5.45 -5.18 -5.05
C GLU A 89 -6.27 -4.80 -6.30
N LEU A 90 -7.16 -3.82 -6.14
CA LEU A 90 -8.11 -3.46 -7.19
C LEU A 90 -7.40 -2.79 -8.37
N ASN A 91 -7.83 -3.15 -9.58
CA ASN A 91 -7.32 -2.55 -10.80
C ASN A 91 -7.71 -1.06 -10.89
N PHE A 92 -6.73 -0.15 -10.79
CA PHE A 92 -7.00 1.28 -10.86
C PHE A 92 -7.09 1.74 -12.31
N ASN A 93 -8.31 1.99 -12.77
CA ASN A 93 -8.62 2.32 -14.16
C ASN A 93 -9.64 3.47 -14.26
N ALA A 94 -10.06 3.80 -15.49
CA ALA A 94 -10.99 4.90 -15.74
C ALA A 94 -12.35 4.69 -15.04
N ALA A 95 -12.85 3.45 -15.01
CA ALA A 95 -14.10 3.13 -14.32
C ALA A 95 -13.99 3.37 -12.81
N LEU A 96 -12.98 2.78 -12.16
CA LEU A 96 -12.77 2.93 -10.72
C LEU A 96 -12.46 4.37 -10.31
N SER A 97 -11.61 5.07 -11.07
CA SER A 97 -11.24 6.47 -10.80
C SER A 97 -12.39 7.47 -11.05
N GLY A 98 -13.38 7.06 -11.85
CA GLY A 98 -14.55 7.86 -12.18
C GLY A 98 -15.69 7.77 -11.18
N LEU A 99 -15.66 6.80 -10.25
CA LEU A 99 -16.72 6.60 -9.25
C LEU A 99 -16.84 7.80 -8.30
N SER A 100 -18.05 8.24 -8.01
CA SER A 100 -18.29 9.17 -6.91
C SER A 100 -17.90 8.53 -5.56
N PRO A 101 -17.69 9.31 -4.49
CA PRO A 101 -17.46 8.75 -3.16
C PRO A 101 -18.55 7.76 -2.74
N GLU A 102 -19.82 8.12 -2.95
CA GLU A 102 -20.95 7.23 -2.62
C GLU A 102 -20.93 5.94 -3.46
N ALA A 103 -20.71 6.04 -4.77
CA ALA A 103 -20.65 4.88 -5.65
C ALA A 103 -19.50 3.95 -5.27
N PHE A 104 -18.33 4.49 -4.92
CA PHE A 104 -17.22 3.68 -4.40
C PHE A 104 -17.59 2.96 -3.10
N ALA A 105 -18.18 3.65 -2.14
CA ALA A 105 -18.58 3.03 -0.87
C ALA A 105 -19.67 1.95 -1.08
N ARG A 106 -20.65 2.22 -1.95
CA ARG A 106 -21.77 1.32 -2.22
C ARG A 106 -21.34 0.14 -3.08
N GLU A 107 -20.92 0.39 -4.31
CA GLU A 107 -20.69 -0.65 -5.33
C GLU A 107 -19.45 -1.47 -5.01
N VAL A 108 -18.37 -0.83 -4.53
CA VAL A 108 -17.09 -1.51 -4.29
C VAL A 108 -17.04 -2.09 -2.88
N LEU A 109 -17.23 -1.26 -1.85
CA LEU A 109 -16.97 -1.71 -0.47
C LEU A 109 -18.13 -2.54 0.11
N SER A 110 -19.36 -2.06 -0.01
CA SER A 110 -20.53 -2.73 0.57
C SER A 110 -21.05 -3.86 -0.32
N GLU A 111 -21.45 -3.57 -1.55
CA GLU A 111 -22.09 -4.55 -2.42
C GLU A 111 -21.09 -5.51 -3.06
N GLY A 112 -19.96 -5.01 -3.58
CA GLY A 112 -18.94 -5.83 -4.24
C GLY A 112 -18.12 -6.66 -3.27
N LEU A 113 -17.43 -6.04 -2.32
CA LEU A 113 -16.57 -6.74 -1.38
C LEU A 113 -17.27 -7.18 -0.09
N GLY A 114 -18.45 -6.65 0.23
CA GLY A 114 -19.16 -7.02 1.46
C GLY A 114 -18.33 -6.74 2.71
N LEU A 115 -17.54 -5.67 2.74
CA LEU A 115 -16.66 -5.37 3.86
C LEU A 115 -17.49 -5.15 5.13
N VAL A 116 -17.06 -5.73 6.25
CA VAL A 116 -17.76 -5.54 7.54
C VAL A 116 -17.18 -4.37 8.33
N GLN A 117 -15.91 -4.04 8.08
CA GLN A 117 -15.19 -2.98 8.77
C GLN A 117 -14.16 -2.37 7.83
N VAL A 118 -14.07 -1.04 7.84
CA VAL A 118 -13.10 -0.25 7.08
C VAL A 118 -12.27 0.61 8.03
N VAL A 119 -10.97 0.62 7.84
CA VAL A 119 -10.03 1.46 8.59
C VAL A 119 -9.25 2.34 7.63
N VAL A 120 -9.33 3.65 7.85
CA VAL A 120 -8.69 4.68 7.03
C VAL A 120 -7.93 5.67 7.91
N GLY A 121 -6.90 6.33 7.37
CA GLY A 121 -6.28 7.46 8.07
C GLY A 121 -7.18 8.70 8.06
N ALA A 122 -7.00 9.61 9.02
CA ALA A 122 -7.76 10.86 9.08
C ALA A 122 -7.54 11.79 7.87
N ASP A 123 -6.42 11.67 7.15
CA ASP A 123 -6.14 12.39 5.90
C ASP A 123 -6.56 11.63 4.63
N PHE A 124 -7.28 10.52 4.77
CA PHE A 124 -7.73 9.70 3.66
C PHE A 124 -8.77 10.44 2.81
N HIS A 125 -8.57 10.39 1.49
CA HIS A 125 -9.52 10.90 0.52
C HIS A 125 -9.74 9.87 -0.59
N PHE A 126 -10.98 9.81 -1.09
CA PHE A 126 -11.39 8.82 -2.09
C PHE A 126 -12.47 9.35 -3.04
N GLY A 127 -12.84 8.52 -4.01
CA GLY A 127 -13.75 8.89 -5.08
C GLY A 127 -13.13 9.86 -6.09
N LYS A 128 -13.89 10.12 -7.15
CA LYS A 128 -13.52 11.01 -8.25
C LYS A 128 -13.10 12.37 -7.72
N GLY A 129 -11.93 12.84 -8.18
CA GLY A 129 -11.40 14.13 -7.78
C GLY A 129 -11.04 14.23 -6.29
N ARG A 130 -10.88 13.09 -5.58
CA ARG A 130 -10.63 13.05 -4.12
C ARG A 130 -11.75 13.74 -3.30
N ALA A 131 -12.98 13.68 -3.80
CA ALA A 131 -14.11 14.43 -3.24
C ALA A 131 -14.63 13.89 -1.90
N GLY A 132 -14.37 12.61 -1.56
CA GLY A 132 -14.81 12.02 -0.29
C GLY A 132 -13.73 12.07 0.77
N SER A 133 -14.10 12.39 2.00
CA SER A 133 -13.21 12.41 3.18
C SER A 133 -13.37 11.17 4.09
N ALA A 134 -12.52 11.03 5.11
CA ALA A 134 -12.68 9.97 6.11
C ALA A 134 -14.06 10.03 6.84
N GLU A 135 -14.61 11.23 7.03
CA GLU A 135 -15.93 11.47 7.62
C GLU A 135 -17.06 11.02 6.68
N ASP A 136 -16.92 11.26 5.37
CA ASP A 136 -17.87 10.72 4.37
C ASP A 136 -17.88 9.21 4.40
N MET A 137 -16.71 8.56 4.47
CA MET A 137 -16.61 7.11 4.61
C MET A 137 -17.37 6.63 5.84
N ALA A 138 -17.19 7.29 6.99
CA ALA A 138 -17.91 6.95 8.22
C ALA A 138 -19.43 7.15 8.11
N ARG A 139 -19.88 8.17 7.39
CA ARG A 139 -21.31 8.39 7.10
C ARG A 139 -21.87 7.28 6.21
N PHE A 140 -21.20 6.97 5.09
CA PHE A 140 -21.61 5.88 4.20
C PHE A 140 -21.60 4.52 4.90
N GLY A 141 -20.62 4.25 5.76
CA GLY A 141 -20.60 3.01 6.55
C GLY A 141 -21.85 2.81 7.40
N ARG A 142 -22.33 3.87 8.07
CA ARG A 142 -23.60 3.83 8.83
C ARG A 142 -24.82 3.59 7.93
N GLU A 143 -24.85 4.21 6.75
CA GLU A 143 -25.96 4.09 5.79
C GLU A 143 -25.97 2.73 5.09
N MET A 144 -24.80 2.12 4.87
CA MET A 144 -24.60 0.93 4.03
C MET A 144 -24.26 -0.34 4.81
N GLY A 145 -24.23 -0.28 6.15
CA GLY A 145 -24.12 -1.44 7.02
C GLY A 145 -22.69 -1.96 7.26
N PHE A 146 -21.66 -1.12 7.16
CA PHE A 146 -20.28 -1.48 7.51
C PHE A 146 -19.66 -0.51 8.51
N GLY A 147 -18.84 -1.03 9.43
CA GLY A 147 -18.18 -0.21 10.43
C GLY A 147 -17.01 0.59 9.85
N VAL A 148 -16.73 1.76 10.42
CA VAL A 148 -15.60 2.60 10.01
C VAL A 148 -14.80 3.06 11.22
N THR A 149 -13.49 2.89 11.16
CA THR A 149 -12.54 3.45 12.13
C THR A 149 -11.62 4.43 11.41
N ILE A 150 -11.62 5.67 11.90
CA ILE A 150 -10.69 6.70 11.43
C ILE A 150 -9.47 6.66 12.34
N ALA A 151 -8.34 6.23 11.80
CA ALA A 151 -7.07 6.21 12.51
C ALA A 151 -6.54 7.64 12.69
N PRO A 152 -6.13 8.03 13.90
CA PRO A 152 -5.57 9.35 14.14
C PRO A 152 -4.28 9.55 13.34
N LEU A 153 -3.98 10.80 12.98
CA LEU A 153 -2.67 11.13 12.44
C LEU A 153 -1.63 10.83 13.51
N LEU A 154 -0.67 9.95 13.20
CA LEU A 154 0.54 9.86 14.01
C LEU A 154 1.22 11.23 13.94
N GLU A 155 1.45 11.85 15.10
CA GLU A 155 1.84 13.25 15.22
C GLU A 155 2.97 13.65 14.27
N ARG A 156 2.80 14.82 13.64
CA ARG A 156 3.81 15.44 12.76
C ARG A 156 4.91 16.08 13.61
N GLY A 157 5.83 15.28 14.13
CA GLY A 157 7.10 15.74 14.70
C GLY A 157 8.27 15.58 13.72
N GLU A 158 9.50 15.79 14.20
CA GLU A 158 10.75 15.50 13.46
C GLU A 158 10.85 14.03 12.97
N ASN A 159 10.00 13.15 13.52
CA ASN A 159 9.90 11.72 13.18
C ASN A 159 8.61 11.36 12.40
N THR A 160 8.11 12.25 11.55
CA THR A 160 6.90 11.98 10.74
C THR A 160 7.10 10.78 9.80
N VAL A 161 6.47 9.65 10.10
CA VAL A 161 6.55 8.43 9.29
C VAL A 161 5.62 8.55 8.07
N SER A 162 6.18 8.75 6.88
CA SER A 162 5.43 8.77 5.63
C SER A 162 6.24 8.20 4.46
N SER A 163 5.55 7.75 3.41
CA SER A 163 6.21 7.34 2.16
C SER A 163 7.05 8.47 1.54
N THR A 164 6.63 9.73 1.70
CA THR A 164 7.39 10.89 1.22
C THR A 164 8.69 11.08 2.00
N ALA A 165 8.63 11.05 3.34
CA ALA A 165 9.82 11.16 4.18
C ALA A 165 10.80 10.01 3.95
N ILE A 166 10.31 8.79 3.74
CA ILE A 166 11.15 7.62 3.42
C ILE A 166 11.85 7.80 2.08
N ARG A 167 11.15 8.28 1.03
CA ARG A 167 11.78 8.58 -0.26
C ARG A 167 12.87 9.66 -0.10
N GLN A 168 12.57 10.73 0.65
CA GLN A 168 13.57 11.77 0.90
C GLN A 168 14.82 11.21 1.59
N ALA A 169 14.65 10.42 2.66
CA ALA A 169 15.76 9.78 3.35
C ALA A 169 16.61 8.89 2.41
N LEU A 170 15.97 8.13 1.51
CA LEU A 170 16.68 7.31 0.52
C LEU A 170 17.42 8.18 -0.52
N SER A 171 16.77 9.24 -1.01
CA SER A 171 17.37 10.22 -1.93
C SER A 171 18.57 10.95 -1.33
N ASP A 172 18.56 11.17 -0.01
CA ASP A 172 19.66 11.80 0.72
C ASP A 172 20.77 10.80 1.11
N GLY A 173 20.66 9.53 0.71
CA GLY A 173 21.63 8.50 1.08
C GLY A 173 21.60 8.12 2.56
N ARG A 174 20.45 8.27 3.23
CA ARG A 174 20.21 7.98 4.66
C ARG A 174 19.32 6.73 4.84
N PRO A 175 19.80 5.52 4.49
CA PRO A 175 19.00 4.30 4.57
C PRO A 175 18.65 3.88 6.01
N ARG A 176 19.43 4.33 7.01
CA ARG A 176 19.13 4.09 8.43
C ARG A 176 17.85 4.83 8.86
N ASP A 177 17.73 6.10 8.48
CA ASP A 177 16.54 6.91 8.76
C ASP A 177 15.30 6.31 8.07
N ALA A 178 15.46 5.89 6.81
CA ALA A 178 14.44 5.15 6.09
C ALA A 178 14.03 3.87 6.85
N ALA A 179 15.01 3.12 7.38
CA ALA A 179 14.75 1.90 8.12
C ALA A 179 14.00 2.13 9.44
N THR A 180 14.29 3.23 10.15
CA THR A 180 13.56 3.64 11.37
C THR A 180 12.09 3.88 11.06
N MET A 181 11.77 4.61 9.98
CA MET A 181 10.39 4.88 9.58
C MET A 181 9.66 3.64 9.03
N LEU A 182 10.39 2.79 8.30
CA LEU A 182 9.87 1.52 7.78
C LEU A 182 9.63 0.49 8.90
N GLY A 183 10.45 0.52 9.96
CA GLY A 183 10.56 -0.56 10.96
C GLY A 183 11.33 -1.77 10.43
N HIS A 184 12.12 -1.59 9.36
CA HIS A 184 12.94 -2.60 8.70
C HIS A 184 13.84 -1.93 7.64
N TRP A 185 14.91 -2.60 7.22
CA TRP A 185 15.73 -2.12 6.10
C TRP A 185 14.93 -2.01 4.79
N HIS A 186 15.17 -0.94 4.02
CA HIS A 186 14.66 -0.83 2.65
C HIS A 186 15.20 -2.00 1.82
N ARG A 187 14.37 -2.54 0.93
CA ARG A 187 14.68 -3.74 0.16
C ARG A 187 14.24 -3.56 -1.27
N ILE A 188 15.14 -3.90 -2.19
CA ILE A 188 14.83 -4.08 -3.60
C ILE A 188 14.70 -5.58 -3.84
N VAL A 189 13.58 -5.99 -4.41
CA VAL A 189 13.28 -7.39 -4.71
C VAL A 189 13.02 -7.51 -6.21
N GLY A 190 13.67 -8.49 -6.83
CA GLY A 190 13.53 -8.79 -8.24
C GLY A 190 14.42 -9.97 -8.63
N PRO A 191 14.24 -10.49 -9.86
CA PRO A 191 15.13 -11.51 -10.39
C PRO A 191 16.56 -10.96 -10.53
N VAL A 192 17.55 -11.83 -10.33
CA VAL A 192 18.93 -11.52 -10.73
C VAL A 192 18.99 -11.50 -12.24
N ILE A 193 19.43 -10.38 -12.80
CA ILE A 193 19.57 -10.18 -14.24
C ILE A 193 21.04 -10.28 -14.67
N GLY A 194 21.26 -10.50 -15.97
CA GLY A 194 22.59 -10.39 -16.57
C GLY A 194 23.10 -8.95 -16.47
N GLY A 195 24.36 -8.78 -16.08
CA GLY A 195 25.08 -7.51 -16.13
C GLY A 195 26.47 -7.70 -16.73
N GLU A 196 27.40 -6.77 -16.49
CA GLU A 196 28.75 -6.81 -17.08
C GLU A 196 29.64 -7.95 -16.54
N GLN A 197 29.19 -8.69 -15.53
CA GLN A 197 29.89 -9.84 -14.90
C GLN A 197 31.33 -9.54 -14.42
N ARG A 198 31.69 -8.27 -14.22
CA ARG A 198 33.06 -7.84 -13.86
C ARG A 198 33.52 -8.40 -12.51
N GLY A 199 32.60 -8.65 -11.57
CA GLY A 199 32.90 -9.29 -10.29
C GLY A 199 33.59 -10.65 -10.43
N ARG A 200 33.27 -11.43 -11.49
CA ARG A 200 33.93 -12.72 -11.75
C ARG A 200 35.44 -12.58 -11.95
N LYS A 201 35.90 -11.47 -12.55
CA LYS A 201 37.33 -11.18 -12.76
C LYS A 201 38.05 -10.85 -11.45
N LEU A 202 37.31 -10.42 -10.43
CA LEU A 202 37.82 -10.07 -9.10
C LEU A 202 37.62 -11.21 -8.08
N GLY A 203 37.07 -12.36 -8.49
CA GLY A 203 36.77 -13.49 -7.60
C GLY A 203 35.53 -13.32 -6.73
N TYR A 204 34.72 -12.28 -6.94
CA TYR A 204 33.52 -12.01 -6.14
C TYR A 204 32.22 -12.29 -6.94
N PRO A 205 31.35 -13.19 -6.45
CA PRO A 205 30.02 -13.35 -7.05
C PRO A 205 29.22 -12.06 -6.88
N THR A 206 28.60 -11.60 -7.96
CA THR A 206 27.80 -10.36 -7.99
C THR A 206 26.40 -10.67 -8.52
N ALA A 207 25.40 -9.99 -7.96
CA ALA A 207 24.02 -10.04 -8.43
C ALA A 207 23.62 -8.67 -8.96
N ASN A 208 23.13 -8.60 -10.20
CA ASN A 208 22.57 -7.37 -10.76
C ASN A 208 21.05 -7.41 -10.60
N LEU A 209 20.46 -6.33 -10.15
CA LEU A 209 19.01 -6.19 -9.95
C LEU A 209 18.51 -4.95 -10.69
N SER A 210 17.34 -5.07 -11.33
CA SER A 210 16.69 -3.91 -11.96
C SER A 210 15.91 -3.09 -10.94
N ILE A 211 16.23 -1.80 -10.88
CA ILE A 211 15.49 -0.79 -10.12
C ILE A 211 14.45 -0.03 -10.97
N ALA A 212 14.22 -0.46 -12.22
CA ALA A 212 13.27 0.20 -13.10
C ALA A 212 11.86 0.24 -12.46
N GLY A 213 11.26 1.43 -12.45
CA GLY A 213 9.96 1.70 -11.82
C GLY A 213 9.99 1.89 -10.31
N LEU A 214 11.17 1.85 -9.67
CA LEU A 214 11.34 2.12 -8.24
C LEU A 214 12.02 3.46 -7.99
N HIS A 215 11.77 4.02 -6.82
CA HIS A 215 12.53 5.14 -6.30
C HIS A 215 13.96 4.68 -5.96
N PRO A 216 15.00 5.22 -6.62
CA PRO A 216 16.37 4.85 -6.31
C PRO A 216 16.80 5.48 -4.98
N PRO A 217 17.59 4.79 -4.15
CA PRO A 217 18.42 5.49 -3.17
C PRO A 217 19.46 6.35 -3.89
N ALA A 218 20.12 7.27 -3.16
CA ALA A 218 21.27 7.98 -3.69
C ALA A 218 22.29 6.99 -4.29
N PHE A 219 22.91 7.34 -5.42
CA PHE A 219 23.88 6.45 -6.04
C PHE A 219 25.16 6.40 -5.21
N GLY A 220 25.59 5.20 -4.86
CA GLY A 220 26.73 4.96 -4.00
C GLY A 220 26.90 3.50 -3.65
N VAL A 221 27.87 3.21 -2.79
CA VAL A 221 28.13 1.88 -2.25
C VAL A 221 27.52 1.78 -0.85
N TYR A 222 26.70 0.75 -0.63
CA TYR A 222 26.03 0.49 0.64
C TYR A 222 26.38 -0.90 1.14
N ALA A 223 26.46 -1.06 2.46
CA ALA A 223 26.42 -2.37 3.08
C ALA A 223 24.98 -2.89 3.05
N VAL A 224 24.79 -4.13 2.57
CA VAL A 224 23.49 -4.77 2.34
C VAL A 224 23.44 -6.17 2.93
#